data_AF-A0A403T273-F1
#
_entry.id   AF-A0A403T273-F1
#
_cell.length_a   1.000
_cell.length_b   1.000
_cell.length_c   1.000
_cell.angle_alpha   90.00
_cell.angle_beta   90.00
_cell.angle_gamma   90.00
#
_symmetry.space_group_name_H-M   'P 1'
#
loop_
_entity.id
_entity.type
_entity.pdbx_description
1 polymer ?
#
loop_
_entity_poly.entity_id
_entity_poly.type
_entity_poly.pdbx_seq_one_letter_code
_entity_poly.pdbx_strand_id
1 'polypeptide(L)'
;MRMSLFKQKMAMDIKEKLKRKFRISLWKAYSSLQWIVFFVLILGSGVVQAQVTCAPYDASLPRRDTIPLAPINISAGIDIPVGSIIYRGAWYGGDPGMYHLLCTSTRPPETVNYTYNLGIQSAPMTLANTVQYDGKVYNTTIPGIGVIISDGANAVSQSAPYANGGIRQLTMNSRYMSHMIYGSTRYLSLIKIGPIYPGSYALNASSLPTAMIYYDNAPGYPAIPGLPVVSNILEFSGSINITAQTCTTPDIIVPMGSYDANQDFDGVGSTTGWIKTNLELKNCPAFYGFYDASNTAQLFNWDQGGASHIPAPTSNTIGAYFSPNTAIVDSANGIMSIDTSAPSSASGVGIQLGWGDGAPVPFNLSVAQILTLPRDGRSNVSVPLYARYIQTDGIITPGRADGKVTFTISYY
;
A
#
# COMPACT_ATOMS: atom_id res chain seq x y z
N MET A 1 -107.12 -56.26 -8.64
CA MET A 1 -106.51 -55.79 -7.36
C MET A 1 -105.08 -56.34 -7.10
N ARG A 2 -104.33 -56.84 -8.10
CA ARG A 2 -102.93 -57.32 -7.93
C ARG A 2 -101.85 -56.41 -8.54
N MET A 3 -102.21 -55.39 -9.33
CA MET A 3 -101.26 -54.54 -10.06
C MET A 3 -100.86 -53.24 -9.35
N SER A 4 -101.61 -52.74 -8.35
CA SER A 4 -101.26 -51.51 -7.62
C SER A 4 -100.29 -51.74 -6.46
N LEU A 5 -100.37 -52.89 -5.77
CA LEU A 5 -99.48 -53.25 -4.66
C LEU A 5 -98.04 -53.51 -5.11
N PHE A 6 -97.83 -53.98 -6.34
CA PHE A 6 -96.48 -54.24 -6.89
C PHE A 6 -95.73 -52.94 -7.21
N LYS A 7 -96.42 -51.92 -7.73
CA LYS A 7 -95.83 -50.60 -8.01
C LYS A 7 -95.42 -49.85 -6.74
N GLN A 8 -96.19 -49.95 -5.65
CA GLN A 8 -95.85 -49.31 -4.38
C GLN A 8 -94.63 -49.97 -3.70
N LYS A 9 -94.52 -51.30 -3.72
CA LYS A 9 -93.38 -52.01 -3.11
C LYS A 9 -92.08 -51.76 -3.88
N MET A 10 -92.15 -51.68 -5.21
CA MET A 10 -91.00 -51.36 -6.07
C MET A 10 -90.53 -49.91 -5.90
N ALA A 11 -91.46 -48.95 -5.78
CA ALA A 11 -91.11 -47.56 -5.52
C ALA A 11 -90.45 -47.35 -4.14
N MET A 12 -90.86 -48.12 -3.12
CA MET A 12 -90.29 -48.05 -1.77
C MET A 12 -88.85 -48.60 -1.73
N ASP A 13 -88.59 -49.75 -2.37
CA ASP A 13 -87.25 -50.37 -2.45
C ASP A 13 -86.25 -49.51 -3.27
N ILE A 14 -86.73 -48.83 -4.33
CA ILE A 14 -85.91 -47.86 -5.08
C ILE A 14 -85.54 -46.66 -4.20
N LYS A 15 -86.48 -46.15 -3.40
CA LYS A 15 -86.26 -44.98 -2.52
C LYS A 15 -85.24 -45.28 -1.41
N GLU A 16 -85.26 -46.50 -0.89
CA GLU A 16 -84.33 -46.95 0.16
C GLU A 16 -82.92 -47.20 -0.40
N LYS A 17 -82.82 -47.81 -1.58
CA LYS A 17 -81.55 -47.97 -2.32
C LYS A 17 -80.93 -46.64 -2.71
N LEU A 18 -81.74 -45.64 -3.11
CA LEU A 18 -81.25 -44.29 -3.40
C LEU A 18 -80.73 -43.60 -2.14
N LYS A 19 -81.45 -43.66 -1.01
CA LYS A 19 -80.99 -43.08 0.27
C LYS A 19 -79.68 -43.69 0.73
N ARG A 20 -79.50 -45.01 0.58
CA ARG A 20 -78.27 -45.72 0.95
C ARG A 20 -77.11 -45.32 0.03
N LYS A 21 -77.32 -45.23 -1.29
CA LYS A 21 -76.30 -44.71 -2.24
C LYS A 21 -75.92 -43.26 -1.93
N PHE A 22 -76.89 -42.42 -1.58
CA PHE A 22 -76.64 -41.01 -1.25
C PHE A 22 -75.84 -40.86 0.05
N ARG A 23 -76.16 -41.66 1.09
CA ARG A 23 -75.37 -41.70 2.34
C ARG A 23 -73.94 -42.19 2.11
N ILE A 24 -73.73 -43.22 1.29
CA ILE A 24 -72.38 -43.72 0.97
C ILE A 24 -71.59 -42.68 0.16
N SER A 25 -72.25 -41.98 -0.78
CA SER A 25 -71.64 -40.89 -1.55
C SER A 25 -71.22 -39.71 -0.66
N LEU A 26 -72.10 -39.27 0.24
CA LEU A 26 -71.81 -38.21 1.21
C LEU A 26 -70.69 -38.60 2.18
N TRP A 27 -70.65 -39.86 2.63
CA TRP A 27 -69.60 -40.34 3.53
C TRP A 27 -68.25 -40.44 2.83
N LYS A 28 -68.22 -40.87 1.55
CA LYS A 28 -67.01 -40.83 0.73
C LYS A 28 -66.54 -39.40 0.50
N ALA A 29 -67.44 -38.48 0.18
CA ALA A 29 -67.10 -37.06 -0.01
C ALA A 29 -66.55 -36.42 1.28
N TYR A 30 -67.15 -36.72 2.44
CA TYR A 30 -66.69 -36.22 3.74
C TYR A 30 -65.32 -36.80 4.13
N SER A 31 -65.12 -38.10 3.91
CA SER A 31 -63.81 -38.75 4.09
C SER A 31 -62.76 -38.10 3.18
N SER A 32 -63.05 -37.92 1.89
CA SER A 32 -62.12 -37.26 0.96
C SER A 32 -61.80 -35.84 1.38
N LEU A 33 -62.78 -35.08 1.88
CA LEU A 33 -62.58 -33.71 2.36
C LEU A 33 -61.70 -33.69 3.62
N GLN A 34 -61.87 -34.64 4.55
CA GLN A 34 -61.01 -34.77 5.72
C GLN A 34 -59.56 -35.10 5.33
N TRP A 35 -59.36 -36.00 4.36
CA TRP A 35 -58.02 -36.32 3.87
C TRP A 35 -57.35 -35.14 3.16
N ILE A 36 -58.10 -34.34 2.38
CA ILE A 36 -57.58 -33.12 1.75
C ILE A 36 -57.20 -32.07 2.79
N VAL A 37 -58.05 -31.83 3.79
CA VAL A 37 -57.74 -30.89 4.88
C VAL A 37 -56.52 -31.33 5.68
N PHE A 38 -56.37 -32.64 5.93
CA PHE A 38 -55.20 -33.20 6.61
C PHE A 38 -53.91 -33.06 5.77
N PHE A 39 -53.98 -33.27 4.45
CA PHE A 39 -52.85 -33.07 3.54
C PHE A 39 -52.45 -31.59 3.41
N VAL A 40 -53.42 -30.68 3.38
CA VAL A 40 -53.16 -29.22 3.34
C VAL A 40 -52.55 -28.73 4.65
N LEU A 41 -52.93 -29.30 5.80
CA LEU A 41 -52.33 -28.98 7.10
C LEU A 41 -50.89 -29.50 7.24
N ILE A 42 -50.56 -30.65 6.66
CA ILE A 42 -49.18 -31.20 6.65
C ILE A 42 -48.28 -30.44 5.65
N LEU A 43 -48.83 -29.95 4.53
CA LEU A 43 -48.10 -29.08 3.59
C LEU A 43 -47.92 -27.64 4.11
N GLY A 44 -48.74 -27.22 5.08
CA GLY A 44 -48.69 -25.91 5.73
C GLY A 44 -47.76 -25.83 6.95
N SER A 45 -47.28 -26.96 7.48
CA SER A 45 -46.19 -26.95 8.46
C SER A 45 -44.88 -26.64 7.73
N GLY A 46 -44.66 -25.36 7.44
CA GLY A 46 -43.34 -24.88 7.06
C GLY A 46 -42.36 -25.35 8.13
N VAL A 47 -41.40 -26.18 7.73
CA VAL A 47 -40.18 -26.39 8.51
C VAL A 47 -39.56 -25.01 8.68
N VAL A 48 -39.72 -24.42 9.86
CA VAL A 48 -38.96 -23.22 10.25
C VAL A 48 -37.51 -23.69 10.30
N GLN A 49 -36.79 -23.47 9.19
CA GLN A 49 -35.35 -23.72 9.15
C GLN A 49 -34.70 -22.86 10.22
N ALA A 50 -33.76 -23.46 10.95
CA ALA A 50 -32.86 -22.70 11.80
C ALA A 50 -32.12 -21.71 10.89
N GLN A 51 -32.25 -20.42 11.17
CA GLN A 51 -31.74 -19.37 10.30
C GLN A 51 -31.09 -18.29 11.15
N VAL A 52 -29.79 -18.11 10.95
CA VAL A 52 -29.06 -16.94 11.42
C VAL A 52 -29.23 -15.82 10.41
N THR A 53 -29.64 -14.63 10.86
CA THR A 53 -29.74 -13.41 10.05
C THR A 53 -28.93 -12.32 10.72
N CYS A 54 -28.12 -11.58 9.97
CA CYS A 54 -27.29 -10.50 10.50
C CYS A 54 -27.67 -9.16 9.89
N ALA A 55 -27.45 -8.08 10.63
CA ALA A 55 -27.69 -6.71 10.21
C ALA A 55 -26.64 -5.79 10.85
N PRO A 56 -26.50 -4.53 10.40
CA PRO A 56 -25.78 -3.52 11.16
C PRO A 56 -26.33 -3.48 12.59
N TYR A 57 -25.45 -3.33 13.59
CA TYR A 57 -25.87 -3.34 14.99
C TYR A 57 -26.90 -2.24 15.30
N ASP A 58 -26.69 -1.04 14.77
CA ASP A 58 -27.62 0.08 14.85
C ASP A 58 -27.44 1.04 13.65
N ALA A 59 -28.18 2.15 13.67
CA ALA A 59 -28.19 3.16 12.61
C ALA A 59 -26.91 4.03 12.53
N SER A 60 -25.96 3.89 13.46
CA SER A 60 -24.67 4.60 13.42
C SER A 60 -23.70 4.01 12.38
N LEU A 61 -24.03 2.84 11.84
CA LEU A 61 -23.21 2.14 10.84
C LEU A 61 -23.68 2.46 9.40
N PRO A 62 -22.75 2.52 8.43
CA PRO A 62 -21.31 2.36 8.60
C PRO A 62 -20.66 3.57 9.29
N ARG A 63 -19.70 3.29 10.17
CA ARG A 63 -18.87 4.33 10.80
C ARG A 63 -18.01 4.99 9.73
N ARG A 64 -18.05 6.32 9.62
CA ARG A 64 -17.20 7.08 8.69
C ARG A 64 -16.03 7.70 9.43
N ASP A 65 -14.83 7.31 9.05
CA ASP A 65 -13.59 7.88 9.57
C ASP A 65 -12.96 8.76 8.50
N THR A 66 -12.87 10.06 8.79
CA THR A 66 -12.16 11.03 7.94
C THR A 66 -10.71 11.15 8.40
N ILE A 67 -9.80 10.66 7.58
CA ILE A 67 -8.37 10.53 7.85
C ILE A 67 -7.63 11.71 7.21
N PRO A 68 -7.15 12.70 7.98
CA PRO A 68 -6.39 13.79 7.42
C PRO A 68 -5.03 13.30 6.91
N LEU A 69 -4.66 13.66 5.69
CA LEU A 69 -3.32 13.39 5.18
C LEU A 69 -2.30 14.26 5.93
N ALA A 70 -1.20 13.65 6.39
CA ALA A 70 -0.15 14.33 7.14
C ALA A 70 1.18 13.57 7.07
N PRO A 71 2.34 14.26 7.07
CA PRO A 71 2.46 15.72 7.03
C PRO A 71 2.16 16.28 5.64
N ILE A 72 1.96 17.60 5.55
CA ILE A 72 1.55 18.28 4.31
C ILE A 72 2.67 18.31 3.27
N ASN A 73 3.95 18.23 3.67
CA ASN A 73 5.08 18.24 2.74
C ASN A 73 5.92 16.97 2.92
N ILE A 74 6.17 16.28 1.81
CA ILE A 74 7.10 15.17 1.70
C ILE A 74 7.96 15.32 0.45
N SER A 75 9.06 14.58 0.38
CA SER A 75 9.93 14.53 -0.77
C SER A 75 10.04 13.12 -1.33
N ALA A 76 10.16 13.01 -2.65
CA ALA A 76 10.38 11.74 -3.33
C ALA A 76 11.62 11.85 -4.23
N GLY A 77 12.59 10.96 -4.05
CA GLY A 77 13.75 10.89 -4.92
C GLY A 77 13.34 10.47 -6.34
N ILE A 78 13.79 11.22 -7.35
CA ILE A 78 13.48 10.91 -8.75
C ILE A 78 14.17 9.62 -9.24
N ASP A 79 15.21 9.15 -8.54
CA ASP A 79 16.01 7.98 -8.88
C ASP A 79 15.76 6.77 -7.96
N ILE A 80 14.82 6.87 -7.01
CA ILE A 80 14.41 5.68 -6.23
C ILE A 80 13.92 4.56 -7.16
N PRO A 81 14.14 3.29 -6.81
CA PRO A 81 13.61 2.16 -7.57
C PRO A 81 12.08 2.21 -7.72
N VAL A 82 11.59 1.73 -8.86
CA VAL A 82 10.16 1.44 -9.04
C VAL A 82 9.76 0.37 -8.03
N GLY A 83 8.75 0.65 -7.22
CA GLY A 83 8.28 -0.18 -6.10
C GLY A 83 8.57 0.38 -4.72
N SER A 84 9.43 1.41 -4.64
CA SER A 84 9.67 2.10 -3.39
C SER A 84 8.41 2.81 -2.89
N ILE A 85 8.10 2.64 -1.61
CA ILE A 85 7.08 3.41 -0.90
C ILE A 85 7.69 4.76 -0.54
N ILE A 86 7.09 5.85 -1.03
CA ILE A 86 7.51 7.23 -0.73
C ILE A 86 6.70 7.86 0.41
N TYR A 87 5.54 7.26 0.72
CA TYR A 87 4.70 7.70 1.81
C TYR A 87 3.82 6.54 2.27
N ARG A 88 3.73 6.33 3.58
CA ARG A 88 2.83 5.37 4.21
C ARG A 88 2.15 6.04 5.40
N GLY A 89 0.83 6.13 5.29
CA GLY A 89 -0.05 6.56 6.36
C GLY A 89 -0.77 5.36 6.96
N ALA A 90 -0.84 5.29 8.29
CA ALA A 90 -1.59 4.29 9.03
C ALA A 90 -2.89 4.87 9.60
N TRP A 91 -3.96 4.12 9.43
CA TRP A 91 -5.21 4.27 10.17
C TRP A 91 -5.32 3.09 11.14
N TYR A 92 -5.50 3.38 12.42
CA TYR A 92 -5.78 2.37 13.43
C TYR A 92 -7.25 2.51 13.88
N GLY A 93 -8.05 1.54 13.48
CA GLY A 93 -9.47 1.46 13.82
C GLY A 93 -9.72 0.63 15.07
N GLY A 94 -8.97 0.86 16.16
CA GLY A 94 -9.34 0.34 17.48
C GLY A 94 -10.82 0.56 17.74
N ASP A 95 -11.51 -0.43 18.33
CA ASP A 95 -12.88 -0.24 18.78
C ASP A 95 -13.28 -1.22 19.90
N PRO A 96 -12.51 -1.29 21.01
CA PRO A 96 -12.94 -2.04 22.18
C PRO A 96 -14.16 -1.36 22.82
N GLY A 97 -15.37 -1.63 22.29
CA GLY A 97 -16.62 -1.12 22.85
C GLY A 97 -17.78 -0.95 21.88
N MET A 98 -17.53 -0.82 20.56
CA MET A 98 -18.61 -0.71 19.56
C MET A 98 -18.93 -2.05 18.92
N TYR A 99 -20.23 -2.38 18.89
CA TYR A 99 -20.73 -3.50 18.12
C TYR A 99 -21.01 -3.08 16.68
N HIS A 100 -20.53 -3.89 15.74
CA HIS A 100 -20.62 -3.60 14.31
C HIS A 100 -21.61 -4.51 13.57
N LEU A 101 -21.96 -5.64 14.18
CA LEU A 101 -22.88 -6.60 13.60
C LEU A 101 -23.80 -7.14 14.69
N LEU A 102 -25.10 -7.16 14.42
CA LEU A 102 -26.10 -7.87 15.23
C LEU A 102 -26.59 -9.06 14.44
N CYS A 103 -26.43 -10.26 15.00
CA CYS A 103 -26.99 -11.47 14.42
C CYS A 103 -28.08 -12.04 15.33
N THR A 104 -29.13 -12.56 14.70
CA THR A 104 -30.27 -13.21 15.35
C THR A 104 -30.38 -14.64 14.88
N SER A 105 -30.70 -15.57 15.80
CA SER A 105 -30.86 -16.99 15.55
C SER A 105 -32.25 -17.44 15.98
N THR A 106 -32.92 -18.20 15.13
CA THR A 106 -34.24 -18.77 15.44
C THR A 106 -34.11 -20.02 16.32
N ARG A 107 -32.96 -20.70 16.32
CA ARG A 107 -32.74 -21.98 17.03
C ARG A 107 -31.28 -22.18 17.49
N PRO A 108 -30.79 -21.43 18.50
CA PRO A 108 -29.44 -21.64 19.02
C PRO A 108 -29.28 -23.03 19.69
N PRO A 109 -28.07 -23.65 19.68
CA PRO A 109 -26.85 -23.14 19.10
C PRO A 109 -26.77 -23.31 17.58
N GLU A 110 -26.33 -22.26 16.87
CA GLU A 110 -26.08 -22.30 15.41
C GLU A 110 -24.68 -21.77 15.11
N THR A 111 -23.97 -22.39 14.17
CA THR A 111 -22.66 -21.93 13.72
C THR A 111 -22.74 -21.50 12.26
N VAL A 112 -22.30 -20.28 11.97
CA VAL A 112 -22.21 -19.75 10.61
C VAL A 112 -20.80 -19.27 10.29
N ASN A 113 -20.51 -19.16 9.00
CA ASN A 113 -19.19 -18.77 8.50
C ASN A 113 -19.31 -17.47 7.72
N TYR A 114 -18.40 -16.54 7.98
CA TYR A 114 -18.36 -15.23 7.33
C TYR A 114 -16.91 -14.82 7.07
N THR A 115 -16.72 -13.78 6.28
CA THR A 115 -15.42 -13.13 6.07
C THR A 115 -15.46 -11.71 6.57
N TYR A 116 -14.32 -11.23 7.05
CA TYR A 116 -14.13 -9.85 7.47
C TYR A 116 -13.13 -9.20 6.51
N ASN A 117 -13.61 -8.30 5.67
CA ASN A 117 -12.92 -7.90 4.45
C ASN A 117 -12.44 -6.46 4.53
N LEU A 118 -11.22 -6.22 4.04
CA LEU A 118 -10.79 -4.92 3.56
C LEU A 118 -11.10 -4.84 2.07
N GLY A 119 -11.73 -3.76 1.63
CA GLY A 119 -12.03 -3.53 0.22
C GLY A 119 -12.01 -2.05 -0.15
N ILE A 120 -12.29 -1.77 -1.41
CA ILE A 120 -12.43 -0.41 -1.94
C ILE A 120 -13.90 -0.19 -2.28
N GLN A 121 -14.51 0.81 -1.65
CA GLN A 121 -15.90 1.20 -1.92
C GLN A 121 -16.00 1.97 -3.24
N SER A 122 -15.07 2.89 -3.46
CA SER A 122 -14.98 3.70 -4.66
C SER A 122 -13.53 4.13 -4.91
N ALA A 123 -13.18 4.33 -6.18
CA ALA A 123 -11.86 4.82 -6.58
C ALA A 123 -12.05 5.86 -7.69
N PRO A 124 -11.63 7.12 -7.47
CA PRO A 124 -11.70 8.18 -8.48
C PRO A 124 -10.81 7.91 -9.69
N MET A 125 -9.69 7.20 -9.48
CA MET A 125 -8.71 6.86 -10.49
C MET A 125 -8.78 5.37 -10.84
N THR A 126 -8.37 5.01 -12.04
CA THR A 126 -8.30 3.61 -12.50
C THR A 126 -7.08 2.89 -11.92
N LEU A 127 -7.07 1.56 -12.00
CA LEU A 127 -5.87 0.77 -11.69
C LEU A 127 -4.73 1.12 -12.66
N ALA A 128 -3.52 1.22 -12.11
CA ALA A 128 -2.29 1.38 -12.85
C ALA A 128 -1.93 0.09 -13.60
N ASN A 129 -1.32 0.23 -14.78
CA ASN A 129 -0.79 -0.91 -15.53
C ASN A 129 0.56 -1.34 -14.96
N THR A 130 0.54 -2.05 -13.83
CA THR A 130 1.73 -2.54 -13.12
C THR A 130 1.47 -3.94 -12.56
N VAL A 131 2.52 -4.75 -12.47
CA VAL A 131 2.47 -6.08 -11.81
C VAL A 131 2.67 -5.97 -10.29
N GLN A 132 3.07 -4.79 -9.81
CA GLN A 132 3.29 -4.56 -8.38
C GLN A 132 1.99 -4.76 -7.61
N TYR A 133 2.10 -5.40 -6.43
CA TYR A 133 0.94 -5.69 -5.57
C TYR A 133 -0.20 -6.41 -6.32
N ASP A 134 0.14 -7.34 -7.21
CA ASP A 134 -0.79 -8.09 -8.07
C ASP A 134 -1.70 -7.18 -8.93
N GLY A 135 -1.21 -6.01 -9.34
CA GLY A 135 -1.99 -5.04 -10.11
C GLY A 135 -3.05 -4.28 -9.31
N LYS A 136 -2.99 -4.33 -7.97
CA LYS A 136 -3.93 -3.65 -7.07
C LYS A 136 -3.50 -2.22 -6.72
N VAL A 137 -2.76 -1.57 -7.61
CA VAL A 137 -2.29 -0.19 -7.47
C VAL A 137 -3.20 0.73 -8.26
N TYR A 138 -3.74 1.78 -7.64
CA TYR A 138 -4.50 2.81 -8.32
C TYR A 138 -3.57 3.92 -8.82
N ASN A 139 -3.85 4.47 -10.00
CA ASN A 139 -3.18 5.67 -10.48
C ASN A 139 -3.46 6.83 -9.52
N THR A 140 -2.53 7.78 -9.42
CA THR A 140 -2.80 9.09 -8.83
C THR A 140 -2.84 10.15 -9.93
N THR A 141 -3.17 11.39 -9.57
CA THR A 141 -3.05 12.54 -10.48
C THR A 141 -1.58 12.88 -10.79
N ILE A 142 -0.61 12.23 -10.15
CA ILE A 142 0.81 12.49 -10.30
C ILE A 142 1.44 11.36 -11.13
N PRO A 143 1.99 11.66 -12.32
CA PRO A 143 2.66 10.66 -13.14
C PRO A 143 3.79 9.94 -12.39
N GLY A 144 3.86 8.62 -12.54
CA GLY A 144 4.87 7.79 -11.88
C GLY A 144 4.59 7.46 -10.42
N ILE A 145 3.53 8.00 -9.81
CA ILE A 145 3.12 7.69 -8.43
C ILE A 145 1.75 7.00 -8.43
N GLY A 146 1.70 5.83 -7.81
CA GLY A 146 0.48 5.07 -7.56
C GLY A 146 0.11 5.07 -6.08
N VAL A 147 -1.11 4.66 -5.76
CA VAL A 147 -1.60 4.49 -4.39
C VAL A 147 -2.17 3.10 -4.17
N ILE A 148 -1.88 2.52 -3.00
CA ILE A 148 -2.52 1.29 -2.51
C ILE A 148 -3.20 1.53 -1.18
N ILE A 149 -4.25 0.75 -0.94
CA ILE A 149 -4.80 0.49 0.40
C ILE A 149 -4.45 -0.95 0.76
N SER A 150 -3.96 -1.19 1.97
CA SER A 150 -3.57 -2.54 2.42
C SER A 150 -3.79 -2.75 3.92
N ASP A 151 -3.74 -4.02 4.34
CA ASP A 151 -3.58 -4.41 5.76
C ASP A 151 -2.10 -4.44 6.20
N GLY A 152 -1.19 -4.03 5.32
CA GLY A 152 0.26 -4.04 5.51
C GLY A 152 0.98 -5.19 4.81
N ALA A 153 0.28 -6.25 4.43
CA ALA A 153 0.81 -7.35 3.62
C ALA A 153 0.08 -7.48 2.27
N ASN A 154 -1.24 -7.26 2.27
CA ASN A 154 -2.12 -7.49 1.13
C ASN A 154 -2.77 -6.17 0.71
N ALA A 155 -2.45 -5.71 -0.50
CA ALA A 155 -3.18 -4.63 -1.14
C ALA A 155 -4.54 -5.12 -1.64
N VAL A 156 -5.49 -4.19 -1.81
CA VAL A 156 -6.85 -4.48 -2.27
C VAL A 156 -7.27 -3.59 -3.44
N SER A 157 -8.21 -4.08 -4.24
CA SER A 157 -8.92 -3.31 -5.26
C SER A 157 -10.43 -3.51 -5.14
N GLN A 158 -11.23 -2.79 -5.94
CA GLN A 158 -12.68 -2.96 -6.00
C GLN A 158 -13.09 -4.39 -6.38
N SER A 159 -12.34 -5.04 -7.27
CA SER A 159 -12.61 -6.40 -7.73
C SER A 159 -11.90 -7.49 -6.92
N ALA A 160 -10.90 -7.11 -6.11
CA ALA A 160 -10.11 -8.02 -5.30
C ALA A 160 -9.99 -7.50 -3.85
N PRO A 161 -11.06 -7.62 -3.05
CA PRO A 161 -10.98 -7.39 -1.61
C PRO A 161 -10.14 -8.49 -0.93
N TYR A 162 -9.73 -8.25 0.31
CA TYR A 162 -8.96 -9.21 1.11
C TYR A 162 -9.67 -9.57 2.41
N ALA A 163 -9.92 -10.86 2.61
CA ALA A 163 -10.51 -11.40 3.84
C ALA A 163 -9.43 -11.53 4.93
N ASN A 164 -9.42 -10.58 5.86
CA ASN A 164 -8.42 -10.53 6.93
C ASN A 164 -8.64 -11.69 7.92
N GLY A 165 -7.70 -12.64 7.93
CA GLY A 165 -7.77 -13.87 8.72
C GLY A 165 -8.63 -14.97 8.09
N GLY A 166 -9.02 -14.83 6.81
CA GLY A 166 -9.77 -15.84 6.07
C GLY A 166 -11.22 -16.01 6.54
N ILE A 167 -11.70 -17.25 6.45
CA ILE A 167 -13.05 -17.63 6.88
C ILE A 167 -13.11 -17.69 8.41
N ARG A 168 -14.06 -16.97 8.99
CA ARG A 168 -14.29 -16.89 10.43
C ARG A 168 -15.59 -17.61 10.78
N GLN A 169 -15.58 -18.27 11.94
CA GLN A 169 -16.75 -18.95 12.47
C GLN A 169 -17.40 -18.13 13.58
N LEU A 170 -18.72 -18.08 13.53
CA LEU A 170 -19.56 -17.40 14.49
C LEU A 170 -20.52 -18.42 15.08
N THR A 171 -20.36 -18.75 16.37
CA THR A 171 -21.26 -19.67 17.07
C THR A 171 -22.22 -18.88 17.95
N MET A 172 -23.50 -18.92 17.60
CA MET A 172 -24.59 -18.29 18.31
C MET A 172 -25.15 -19.22 19.39
N ASN A 173 -24.71 -19.08 20.64
CA ASN A 173 -25.26 -19.82 21.78
C ASN A 173 -26.57 -19.23 22.34
N SER A 174 -26.97 -18.06 21.85
CA SER A 174 -28.14 -17.29 22.26
C SER A 174 -28.91 -16.80 21.03
N ARG A 175 -30.17 -16.40 21.20
CA ARG A 175 -30.99 -15.86 20.10
C ARG A 175 -30.46 -14.57 19.50
N TYR A 176 -29.65 -13.83 20.25
CA TYR A 176 -29.05 -12.56 19.85
C TYR A 176 -27.57 -12.62 20.19
N MET A 177 -26.74 -12.08 19.31
CA MET A 177 -25.33 -11.86 19.59
C MET A 177 -24.84 -10.66 18.80
N SER A 178 -24.12 -9.81 19.52
CA SER A 178 -23.47 -8.61 19.00
C SER A 178 -21.99 -8.90 18.80
N HIS A 179 -21.44 -8.49 17.66
CA HIS A 179 -20.05 -8.75 17.30
C HIS A 179 -19.26 -7.45 17.17
N MET A 180 -18.08 -7.40 17.81
CA MET A 180 -17.17 -6.26 17.78
C MET A 180 -16.02 -6.49 16.79
N ILE A 181 -15.43 -5.40 16.31
CA ILE A 181 -14.17 -5.44 15.58
C ILE A 181 -13.02 -5.25 16.58
N TYR A 182 -12.07 -6.17 16.58
CA TYR A 182 -10.81 -5.96 17.28
C TYR A 182 -9.88 -5.07 16.45
N GLY A 183 -9.22 -4.13 17.13
CA GLY A 183 -8.40 -3.09 16.50
C GLY A 183 -7.42 -3.65 15.49
N SER A 184 -7.41 -3.05 14.30
CA SER A 184 -6.51 -3.46 13.23
C SER A 184 -6.06 -2.25 12.41
N THR A 185 -4.80 -2.27 11.99
CA THR A 185 -4.20 -1.17 11.23
C THR A 185 -4.41 -1.37 9.74
N ARG A 186 -4.76 -0.29 9.03
CA ARG A 186 -4.79 -0.23 7.57
C ARG A 186 -3.86 0.86 7.10
N TYR A 187 -3.35 0.71 5.89
CA TYR A 187 -2.35 1.61 5.36
C TYR A 187 -2.78 2.15 4.02
N LEU A 188 -2.63 3.46 3.85
CA LEU A 188 -2.52 4.09 2.54
C LEU A 188 -1.03 4.24 2.23
N SER A 189 -0.58 3.73 1.09
CA SER A 189 0.82 3.89 0.66
C SER A 189 0.90 4.48 -0.74
N LEU A 190 1.73 5.50 -0.90
CA LEU A 190 2.14 6.02 -2.21
C LEU A 190 3.41 5.32 -2.64
N ILE A 191 3.42 4.83 -3.87
CA ILE A 191 4.47 3.97 -4.40
C ILE A 191 4.93 4.54 -5.74
N LYS A 192 6.23 4.47 -6.00
CA LYS A 192 6.75 4.74 -7.33
C LYS A 192 6.40 3.60 -8.28
N ILE A 193 5.61 3.89 -9.29
CA ILE A 193 5.17 2.94 -10.33
C ILE A 193 5.81 3.22 -11.70
N GLY A 194 6.55 4.32 -11.84
CA GLY A 194 7.21 4.71 -13.08
C GLY A 194 8.14 5.92 -12.87
N PRO A 195 8.63 6.52 -13.96
CA PRO A 195 9.45 7.74 -13.90
C PRO A 195 8.70 8.88 -13.20
N ILE A 196 9.39 9.57 -12.30
CA ILE A 196 8.91 10.81 -11.66
C ILE A 196 9.77 11.94 -12.24
N TYR A 197 9.13 12.96 -12.79
CA TYR A 197 9.84 14.10 -13.36
C TYR A 197 10.10 15.18 -12.30
N PRO A 198 11.12 16.03 -12.49
CA PRO A 198 11.39 17.15 -11.59
C PRO A 198 10.17 18.08 -11.43
N GLY A 199 9.66 18.22 -10.20
CA GLY A 199 8.50 19.07 -9.93
C GLY A 199 8.00 19.03 -8.48
N SER A 200 7.05 19.93 -8.18
CA SER A 200 6.26 19.90 -6.95
C SER A 200 4.83 19.54 -7.30
N TYR A 201 4.30 18.50 -6.66
CA TYR A 201 3.02 17.91 -7.02
C TYR A 201 2.06 17.91 -5.84
N ALA A 202 0.87 18.46 -6.03
CA ALA A 202 -0.20 18.37 -5.05
C ALA A 202 -1.05 17.11 -5.28
N LEU A 203 -1.11 16.23 -4.28
CA LEU A 203 -2.03 15.10 -4.24
C LEU A 203 -3.21 15.46 -3.35
N ASN A 204 -4.39 15.62 -3.94
CA ASN A 204 -5.62 15.89 -3.21
C ASN A 204 -6.28 14.59 -2.76
N ALA A 205 -6.80 14.56 -1.54
CA ALA A 205 -7.46 13.37 -1.01
C ALA A 205 -8.68 12.92 -1.83
N SER A 206 -9.34 13.84 -2.55
CA SER A 206 -10.44 13.53 -3.47
C SER A 206 -10.05 12.65 -4.67
N SER A 207 -8.75 12.47 -4.93
CA SER A 207 -8.23 11.56 -5.95
C SER A 207 -7.92 10.16 -5.42
N LEU A 208 -8.03 9.95 -4.11
CA LEU A 208 -7.67 8.70 -3.43
C LEU A 208 -8.86 7.74 -3.35
N PRO A 209 -8.62 6.42 -3.32
CA PRO A 209 -9.67 5.43 -3.07
C PRO A 209 -10.33 5.62 -1.70
N THR A 210 -11.65 5.47 -1.64
CA THR A 210 -12.39 5.30 -0.39
C THR A 210 -12.38 3.82 -0.03
N ALA A 211 -11.74 3.48 1.08
CA ALA A 211 -11.69 2.10 1.53
C ALA A 211 -12.89 1.79 2.41
N MET A 212 -13.24 0.51 2.49
CA MET A 212 -14.28 0.04 3.39
C MET A 212 -13.86 -1.23 4.09
N ILE A 213 -14.43 -1.42 5.28
CA ILE A 213 -14.32 -2.67 6.02
C ILE A 213 -15.72 -3.22 6.20
N TYR A 214 -15.93 -4.49 5.86
CA TYR A 214 -17.26 -5.08 5.82
C TYR A 214 -17.25 -6.58 6.11
N TYR A 215 -18.38 -7.06 6.64
CA TYR A 215 -18.68 -8.47 6.80
C TYR A 215 -19.34 -9.00 5.54
N ASP A 216 -18.94 -10.19 5.08
CA ASP A 216 -19.55 -10.83 3.91
C ASP A 216 -19.72 -12.33 4.12
N ASN A 217 -20.49 -12.93 3.23
CA ASN A 217 -20.71 -14.37 3.20
C ASN A 217 -19.40 -15.10 2.87
N ALA A 218 -19.08 -16.15 3.64
CA ALA A 218 -17.90 -16.95 3.37
C ALA A 218 -18.08 -17.80 2.10
N PRO A 219 -17.12 -17.79 1.15
CA PRO A 219 -17.16 -18.65 -0.02
C PRO A 219 -17.26 -20.13 0.36
N GLY A 220 -18.18 -20.86 -0.26
CA GLY A 220 -18.39 -22.30 -0.01
C GLY A 220 -19.25 -22.63 1.21
N TYR A 221 -19.82 -21.64 1.89
CA TYR A 221 -20.73 -21.83 3.03
C TYR A 221 -22.13 -21.26 2.74
N PRO A 222 -23.16 -21.70 3.47
CA PRO A 222 -24.49 -21.11 3.36
C PRO A 222 -24.46 -19.60 3.60
N ALA A 223 -25.12 -18.85 2.73
CA ALA A 223 -25.24 -17.41 2.88
C ALA A 223 -26.04 -17.06 4.13
N ILE A 224 -25.56 -16.10 4.89
CA ILE A 224 -26.21 -15.48 6.03
C ILE A 224 -27.05 -14.32 5.49
N PRO A 225 -28.38 -14.37 5.59
CA PRO A 225 -29.24 -13.27 5.18
C PRO A 225 -28.87 -11.97 5.90
N GLY A 226 -28.83 -10.88 5.12
CA GLY A 226 -28.48 -9.53 5.57
C GLY A 226 -27.00 -9.17 5.48
N LEU A 227 -26.11 -10.11 5.13
CA LEU A 227 -24.76 -9.80 4.63
C LEU A 227 -24.79 -9.48 3.11
N PRO A 228 -23.90 -8.59 2.60
CA PRO A 228 -22.81 -7.93 3.32
C PRO A 228 -23.26 -6.74 4.19
N VAL A 229 -22.54 -6.51 5.28
CA VAL A 229 -22.73 -5.35 6.18
C VAL A 229 -21.45 -4.53 6.21
N VAL A 230 -21.54 -3.26 5.78
CA VAL A 230 -20.42 -2.33 5.84
C VAL A 230 -20.28 -1.80 7.27
N SER A 231 -19.08 -1.96 7.81
CA SER A 231 -18.72 -1.62 9.17
C SER A 231 -18.11 -0.22 9.25
N ASN A 232 -17.09 0.01 8.42
CA ASN A 232 -16.35 1.25 8.38
C ASN A 232 -16.17 1.72 6.94
N ILE A 233 -16.23 3.02 6.74
CA ILE A 233 -15.82 3.72 5.53
C ILE A 233 -14.64 4.61 5.92
N LEU A 234 -13.53 4.45 5.20
CA LEU A 234 -12.28 5.19 5.41
C LEU A 234 -12.14 6.19 4.27
N GLU A 235 -12.31 7.47 4.61
CA GLU A 235 -12.21 8.60 3.70
C GLU A 235 -10.97 9.41 4.04
N PHE A 236 -10.26 9.90 3.03
CA PHE A 236 -9.10 10.77 3.25
C PHE A 236 -9.49 12.23 3.06
N SER A 237 -8.85 13.14 3.80
CA SER A 237 -9.07 14.58 3.66
C SER A 237 -7.76 15.37 3.58
N GLY A 238 -7.86 16.59 3.05
CA GLY A 238 -6.71 17.47 2.84
C GLY A 238 -5.92 17.15 1.58
N SER A 239 -4.66 17.58 1.58
CA SER A 239 -3.73 17.37 0.48
C SER A 239 -2.31 17.23 1.01
N ILE A 240 -1.46 16.56 0.22
CA ILE A 240 -0.02 16.54 0.45
C ILE A 240 0.69 17.11 -0.77
N ASN A 241 1.79 17.80 -0.52
CA ASN A 241 2.72 18.28 -1.52
C ASN A 241 3.92 17.34 -1.56
N ILE A 242 4.18 16.79 -2.74
CA ILE A 242 5.28 15.87 -3.02
C ILE A 242 6.31 16.63 -3.85
N THR A 243 7.45 16.95 -3.23
CA THR A 243 8.57 17.61 -3.91
C THR A 243 9.53 16.55 -4.43
N ALA A 244 9.60 16.41 -5.75
CA ALA A 244 10.53 15.54 -6.44
C ALA A 244 11.41 16.41 -7.34
N GLN A 245 12.35 17.15 -6.77
CA GLN A 245 13.19 18.11 -7.49
C GLN A 245 14.68 17.79 -7.28
N THR A 246 15.50 18.26 -8.21
CA THR A 246 16.96 18.11 -8.17
C THR A 246 17.64 19.46 -7.96
N CYS A 247 18.91 19.43 -7.53
CA CYS A 247 19.74 20.62 -7.53
C CYS A 247 20.37 20.84 -8.91
N THR A 248 20.87 22.05 -9.15
CA THR A 248 21.78 22.37 -10.25
C THR A 248 23.20 21.94 -9.91
N THR A 249 23.87 21.28 -10.84
CA THR A 249 25.25 20.80 -10.71
C THR A 249 26.20 21.59 -11.63
N PRO A 250 26.87 22.65 -11.12
CA PRO A 250 27.84 23.39 -11.92
C PRO A 250 29.13 22.59 -12.12
N ASP A 251 29.87 22.92 -13.18
CA ASP A 251 31.25 22.46 -13.34
C ASP A 251 32.14 23.07 -12.25
N ILE A 252 33.10 22.27 -11.78
CA ILE A 252 34.08 22.68 -10.77
C ILE A 252 35.50 22.63 -11.36
N ILE A 253 36.30 23.66 -11.08
CA ILE A 253 37.72 23.69 -11.41
C ILE A 253 38.49 23.49 -10.11
N VAL A 254 39.36 22.49 -10.10
CA VAL A 254 40.20 22.14 -8.97
C VAL A 254 41.65 22.55 -9.26
N PRO A 255 42.13 23.68 -8.71
CA PRO A 255 43.54 24.03 -8.82
C PRO A 255 44.36 23.09 -7.94
N MET A 256 44.98 22.07 -8.54
CA MET A 256 45.75 21.05 -7.82
C MET A 256 47.12 21.54 -7.33
N GLY A 257 47.62 22.67 -7.86
CA GLY A 257 48.93 23.22 -7.52
C GLY A 257 50.09 22.56 -8.27
N SER A 258 51.32 22.90 -7.83
CA SER A 258 52.58 22.42 -8.39
C SER A 258 53.43 21.79 -7.29
N TYR A 259 54.13 20.71 -7.61
CA TYR A 259 54.90 19.90 -6.66
C TYR A 259 56.26 19.53 -7.27
N ASP A 260 57.29 19.41 -6.42
CA ASP A 260 58.62 18.93 -6.80
C ASP A 260 58.65 17.40 -6.70
N ALA A 261 58.94 16.74 -7.82
CA ALA A 261 58.93 15.28 -7.92
C ALA A 261 59.88 14.58 -6.92
N ASN A 262 60.95 15.23 -6.48
CA ASN A 262 61.95 14.64 -5.58
C ASN A 262 61.71 14.99 -4.11
N GLN A 263 60.86 15.97 -3.80
CA GLN A 263 60.59 16.40 -2.42
C GLN A 263 59.20 15.99 -1.94
N ASP A 264 58.22 15.92 -2.85
CA ASP A 264 56.82 15.65 -2.53
C ASP A 264 56.45 14.16 -2.71
N PHE A 265 57.35 13.36 -3.32
CA PHE A 265 57.12 11.95 -3.60
C PHE A 265 58.36 11.10 -3.27
N ASP A 266 58.13 10.02 -2.51
CA ASP A 266 59.18 9.14 -1.97
C ASP A 266 59.10 7.70 -2.51
N GLY A 267 58.31 7.47 -3.57
CA GLY A 267 58.06 6.14 -4.14
C GLY A 267 56.59 5.87 -4.46
N VAL A 268 56.30 4.78 -5.17
CA VAL A 268 54.93 4.39 -5.57
C VAL A 268 54.00 4.34 -4.36
N GLY A 269 52.87 5.02 -4.46
CA GLY A 269 51.90 5.17 -3.38
C GLY A 269 52.12 6.41 -2.49
N SER A 270 53.23 7.14 -2.62
CA SER A 270 53.39 8.43 -1.96
C SER A 270 52.46 9.48 -2.58
N THR A 271 52.02 10.44 -1.76
CA THR A 271 50.94 11.37 -2.13
C THR A 271 51.17 12.77 -1.61
N THR A 272 50.64 13.75 -2.33
CA THR A 272 50.55 15.13 -1.84
C THR A 272 49.49 15.26 -0.74
N GLY A 273 49.41 16.45 -0.13
CA GLY A 273 48.28 16.81 0.74
C GLY A 273 46.95 16.82 -0.01
N TRP A 274 45.86 16.54 0.73
CA TRP A 274 44.50 16.62 0.19
C TRP A 274 44.09 18.06 -0.08
N ILE A 275 43.50 18.29 -1.25
CA ILE A 275 42.87 19.56 -1.62
C ILE A 275 41.37 19.39 -1.49
N LYS A 276 40.77 20.20 -0.62
CA LYS A 276 39.31 20.27 -0.46
C LYS A 276 38.72 21.03 -1.63
N THR A 277 37.83 20.37 -2.37
CA THR A 277 37.25 20.95 -3.59
C THR A 277 35.79 21.24 -3.46
N ASN A 278 35.05 20.48 -2.63
CA ASN A 278 33.60 20.59 -2.42
C ASN A 278 32.78 20.69 -3.71
N LEU A 279 31.98 19.67 -4.02
CA LEU A 279 30.99 19.81 -5.08
C LEU A 279 29.76 20.55 -4.51
N GLU A 280 29.59 21.82 -4.89
CA GLU A 280 28.46 22.65 -4.45
C GLU A 280 27.24 22.41 -5.35
N LEU A 281 26.25 21.69 -4.83
CA LEU A 281 24.94 21.57 -5.44
C LEU A 281 24.16 22.86 -5.17
N LYS A 282 23.72 23.54 -6.23
CA LYS A 282 23.08 24.86 -6.15
C LYS A 282 21.59 24.80 -6.43
N ASN A 283 20.85 25.81 -5.99
CA ASN A 283 19.40 25.94 -6.23
C ASN A 283 18.62 24.67 -5.84
N CYS A 284 19.05 24.02 -4.76
CA CYS A 284 18.38 22.84 -4.23
C CYS A 284 16.97 23.20 -3.72
N PRO A 285 15.99 22.32 -3.95
CA PRO A 285 14.69 22.43 -3.30
C PRO A 285 14.81 22.15 -1.79
N ALA A 286 13.74 22.45 -1.04
CA ALA A 286 13.62 21.92 0.30
C ALA A 286 13.40 20.40 0.26
N PHE A 287 14.23 19.65 0.99
CA PHE A 287 14.07 18.22 1.18
C PHE A 287 13.33 17.96 2.50
N TYR A 288 12.10 17.48 2.41
CA TYR A 288 11.23 17.20 3.55
C TYR A 288 11.42 15.79 4.11
N GLY A 289 12.01 14.89 3.33
CA GLY A 289 12.08 13.47 3.64
C GLY A 289 10.79 12.73 3.32
N PHE A 290 10.76 11.44 3.64
CA PHE A 290 9.70 10.51 3.25
C PHE A 290 9.29 9.59 4.42
N TYR A 291 8.19 8.86 4.24
CA TYR A 291 7.61 7.97 5.25
C TYR A 291 7.38 6.60 4.62
N ASP A 292 8.29 5.65 4.78
CA ASP A 292 8.16 4.32 4.17
C ASP A 292 7.52 3.29 5.11
N ALA A 293 7.65 2.01 4.78
CA ALA A 293 7.18 0.92 5.62
C ALA A 293 7.88 0.84 7.00
N SER A 294 9.12 1.33 7.11
CA SER A 294 9.89 1.36 8.36
C SER A 294 9.63 2.62 9.20
N ASN A 295 9.12 3.68 8.56
CA ASN A 295 8.82 4.96 9.18
C ASN A 295 7.41 5.44 8.81
N THR A 296 6.39 4.74 9.31
CA THR A 296 4.99 5.01 8.97
C THR A 296 4.40 6.17 9.77
N ALA A 297 3.68 7.07 9.10
CA ALA A 297 2.92 8.15 9.71
C ALA A 297 1.59 7.64 10.26
N GLN A 298 1.34 7.71 11.57
CA GLN A 298 0.02 7.36 12.13
C GLN A 298 -0.93 8.53 11.90
N LEU A 299 -1.77 8.42 10.86
CA LEU A 299 -2.69 9.49 10.46
C LEU A 299 -3.93 9.55 11.34
N PHE A 300 -4.34 8.42 11.88
CA PHE A 300 -5.57 8.33 12.66
C PHE A 300 -5.50 7.18 13.66
N ASN A 301 -5.95 7.45 14.89
CA ASN A 301 -6.13 6.43 15.91
C ASN A 301 -7.45 6.65 16.65
N TRP A 302 -8.37 5.71 16.47
CA TRP A 302 -9.71 5.79 17.07
C TRP A 302 -9.68 5.84 18.60
N ASP A 303 -8.87 4.99 19.23
CA ASP A 303 -8.77 4.90 20.70
C ASP A 303 -8.25 6.22 21.32
N GLN A 304 -7.67 7.09 20.50
CA GLN A 304 -7.18 8.42 20.87
C GLN A 304 -8.06 9.56 20.31
N GLY A 305 -9.32 9.28 19.95
CA GLY A 305 -10.25 10.28 19.43
C GLY A 305 -9.89 10.80 18.03
N GLY A 306 -9.21 9.98 17.22
CA GLY A 306 -8.76 10.33 15.88
C GLY A 306 -7.41 11.06 15.83
N ALA A 307 -6.67 11.13 16.94
CA ALA A 307 -5.38 11.81 16.98
C ALA A 307 -4.34 11.18 16.04
N SER A 308 -3.54 12.03 15.39
CA SER A 308 -2.40 11.62 14.56
C SER A 308 -1.10 11.62 15.37
N HIS A 309 -0.21 10.68 15.09
CA HIS A 309 1.17 10.66 15.58
C HIS A 309 2.13 10.50 14.40
N ILE A 310 2.84 11.58 14.07
CA ILE A 310 3.71 11.63 12.90
C ILE A 310 5.16 11.62 13.40
N PRO A 311 5.94 10.56 13.13
CA PRO A 311 7.36 10.54 13.48
C PRO A 311 8.15 11.56 12.63
N ALA A 312 9.41 11.79 13.01
CA ALA A 312 10.31 12.55 12.15
C ALA A 312 10.50 11.79 10.81
N PRO A 313 10.50 12.48 9.65
CA PRO A 313 10.63 11.81 8.36
C PRO A 313 11.98 11.09 8.22
N THR A 314 12.09 10.17 7.27
CA THR A 314 13.39 9.65 6.82
C THR A 314 13.99 10.65 5.85
N SER A 315 15.25 11.06 6.06
CA SER A 315 15.90 12.03 5.16
C SER A 315 16.15 11.44 3.77
N ASN A 316 15.99 12.25 2.74
CA ASN A 316 16.44 11.90 1.39
C ASN A 316 17.97 11.77 1.36
N THR A 317 18.46 11.03 0.37
CA THR A 317 19.89 10.89 0.13
C THR A 317 20.20 11.17 -1.33
N ILE A 318 21.45 11.49 -1.61
CA ILE A 318 21.99 11.44 -2.97
C ILE A 318 23.06 10.37 -3.07
N GLY A 319 23.18 9.78 -4.25
CA GLY A 319 24.37 9.04 -4.66
C GLY A 319 25.17 9.87 -5.64
N ALA A 320 26.42 10.17 -5.30
CA ALA A 320 27.38 10.82 -6.18
C ALA A 320 28.28 9.75 -6.83
N TYR A 321 28.18 9.60 -8.14
CA TYR A 321 29.04 8.75 -8.95
C TYR A 321 30.11 9.60 -9.64
N PHE A 322 31.34 9.09 -9.70
CA PHE A 322 32.47 9.79 -10.29
C PHE A 322 33.10 8.91 -11.37
N SER A 323 33.03 9.36 -12.62
CA SER A 323 33.58 8.68 -13.79
C SER A 323 34.76 9.48 -14.33
N PRO A 324 36.02 9.05 -14.09
CA PRO A 324 37.17 9.63 -14.75
C PRO A 324 37.03 9.63 -16.28
N ASN A 325 37.53 10.68 -16.92
CA ASN A 325 37.60 10.77 -18.38
C ASN A 325 38.94 10.25 -18.93
N THR A 326 39.81 9.77 -18.06
CA THR A 326 41.09 9.13 -18.35
C THR A 326 41.08 7.69 -17.80
N ALA A 327 42.18 6.95 -17.98
CA ALA A 327 42.27 5.57 -17.51
C ALA A 327 42.15 5.48 -15.98
N ILE A 328 41.43 4.48 -15.50
CA ILE A 328 41.39 4.16 -14.07
C ILE A 328 42.61 3.29 -13.74
N VAL A 329 43.46 3.78 -12.83
CA VAL A 329 44.66 3.05 -12.38
C VAL A 329 44.29 2.06 -11.29
N ASP A 330 43.50 2.50 -10.31
CA ASP A 330 42.97 1.66 -9.23
C ASP A 330 41.58 2.17 -8.84
N SER A 331 40.56 1.41 -9.23
CA SER A 331 39.16 1.77 -8.93
C SER A 331 38.88 1.75 -7.44
N ALA A 332 39.40 0.76 -6.70
CA ALA A 332 39.08 0.56 -5.29
C ALA A 332 39.62 1.69 -4.41
N ASN A 333 40.75 2.27 -4.81
CA ASN A 333 41.40 3.37 -4.11
C ASN A 333 41.19 4.75 -4.77
N GLY A 334 40.26 4.89 -5.71
CA GLY A 334 39.90 6.21 -6.24
C GLY A 334 40.94 6.83 -7.18
N ILE A 335 41.81 6.03 -7.81
CA ILE A 335 42.97 6.52 -8.56
C ILE A 335 42.70 6.49 -10.07
N MET A 336 42.82 7.65 -10.70
CA MET A 336 42.80 7.85 -12.15
C MET A 336 44.15 8.34 -12.67
N SER A 337 44.43 8.08 -13.95
CA SER A 337 45.60 8.66 -14.61
C SER A 337 45.38 10.15 -14.86
N ILE A 338 46.48 10.89 -14.99
CA ILE A 338 46.43 12.23 -15.58
C ILE A 338 46.17 12.15 -17.09
N ASP A 339 45.86 13.29 -17.70
CA ASP A 339 45.79 13.46 -19.15
C ASP A 339 47.21 13.49 -19.74
N THR A 340 47.52 12.47 -20.54
CA THR A 340 48.81 12.30 -21.22
C THR A 340 48.76 12.62 -22.71
N SER A 341 47.71 13.32 -23.17
CA SER A 341 47.53 13.65 -24.59
C SER A 341 48.53 14.70 -25.11
N ALA A 342 49.07 15.53 -24.22
CA ALA A 342 50.06 16.56 -24.56
C ALA A 342 51.50 16.06 -24.33
N PRO A 343 52.48 16.40 -25.20
CA PRO A 343 53.89 16.07 -24.97
C PRO A 343 54.50 16.70 -23.72
N SER A 344 53.89 17.78 -23.20
CA SER A 344 54.29 18.45 -21.96
C SER A 344 53.66 17.83 -20.71
N SER A 345 52.88 16.75 -20.83
CA SER A 345 52.29 16.06 -19.69
C SER A 345 53.34 15.35 -18.84
N ALA A 346 53.11 15.31 -17.54
CA ALA A 346 53.92 14.51 -16.63
C ALA A 346 53.72 13.00 -16.87
N SER A 347 54.56 12.18 -16.25
CA SER A 347 54.37 10.73 -16.17
C SER A 347 54.70 10.21 -14.77
N GLY A 348 54.24 9.00 -14.45
CA GLY A 348 54.46 8.37 -13.13
C GLY A 348 53.58 8.91 -11.99
N VAL A 349 52.59 9.75 -12.31
CA VAL A 349 51.64 10.32 -11.34
C VAL A 349 50.19 10.08 -11.79
N GLY A 350 49.30 9.96 -10.81
CA GLY A 350 47.84 9.91 -10.98
C GLY A 350 47.15 10.91 -10.06
N ILE A 351 45.84 11.03 -10.22
CA ILE A 351 44.97 11.81 -9.33
C ILE A 351 44.16 10.82 -8.50
N GLN A 352 44.19 10.98 -7.19
CA GLN A 352 43.38 10.20 -6.25
C GLN A 352 42.24 11.06 -5.72
N LEU A 353 41.02 10.53 -5.78
CA LEU A 353 39.83 11.16 -5.22
C LEU A 353 39.55 10.66 -3.80
N GLY A 354 39.03 11.55 -2.97
CA GLY A 354 38.67 11.25 -1.59
C GLY A 354 37.34 11.89 -1.20
N TRP A 355 36.70 11.31 -0.19
CA TRP A 355 35.41 11.74 0.33
C TRP A 355 35.42 11.78 1.85
N GLY A 356 34.82 12.81 2.45
CA GLY A 356 34.60 12.86 3.91
C GLY A 356 34.60 14.28 4.48
N ASP A 357 33.88 14.50 5.58
CA ASP A 357 33.88 15.81 6.24
C ASP A 357 35.05 15.91 7.23
N GLY A 358 36.03 16.76 6.90
CA GLY A 358 37.24 16.99 7.71
C GLY A 358 38.32 15.90 7.65
N ALA A 359 37.97 14.65 7.36
CA ALA A 359 38.90 13.52 7.25
C ALA A 359 38.62 12.70 5.97
N PRO A 360 39.13 13.12 4.81
CA PRO A 360 38.84 12.45 3.54
C PRO A 360 39.52 11.07 3.47
N VAL A 361 38.76 10.08 2.99
CA VAL A 361 39.27 8.75 2.65
C VAL A 361 39.12 8.49 1.16
N PRO A 362 40.06 7.76 0.52
CA PRO A 362 39.86 7.29 -0.84
C PRO A 362 38.60 6.43 -0.94
N PHE A 363 37.92 6.50 -2.09
CA PHE A 363 36.69 5.74 -2.31
C PHE A 363 36.73 4.95 -3.62
N ASN A 364 35.92 3.89 -3.66
CA ASN A 364 35.80 3.06 -4.85
C ASN A 364 35.02 3.79 -5.96
N LEU A 365 35.63 4.02 -7.11
CA LEU A 365 35.01 4.73 -8.25
C LEU A 365 33.79 3.99 -8.84
N SER A 366 33.67 2.69 -8.59
CA SER A 366 32.54 1.87 -9.04
C SER A 366 31.32 1.96 -8.12
N VAL A 367 31.39 2.72 -7.02
CA VAL A 367 30.31 2.81 -6.01
C VAL A 367 29.93 4.26 -5.77
N ALA A 368 28.63 4.51 -5.65
CA ALA A 368 28.09 5.82 -5.30
C ALA A 368 28.55 6.24 -3.90
N GLN A 369 28.97 7.49 -3.77
CA GLN A 369 29.16 8.11 -2.46
C GLN A 369 27.83 8.67 -1.97
N ILE A 370 27.39 8.20 -0.80
CA ILE A 370 26.07 8.55 -0.27
C ILE A 370 26.20 9.79 0.64
N LEU A 371 25.39 10.80 0.36
CA LEU A 371 25.21 11.95 1.23
C LEU A 371 23.74 12.05 1.66
N THR A 372 23.51 12.16 2.97
CA THR A 372 22.17 12.49 3.50
C THR A 372 21.91 13.97 3.27
N LEU A 373 20.79 14.28 2.64
CA LEU A 373 20.40 15.66 2.37
C LEU A 373 19.88 16.34 3.64
N PRO A 374 20.28 17.59 3.91
CA PRO A 374 19.78 18.34 5.05
C PRO A 374 18.31 18.73 4.81
N ARG A 375 17.54 18.79 5.91
CA ARG A 375 16.12 19.16 5.91
C ARG A 375 15.84 20.57 6.42
N ASP A 376 16.86 21.43 6.39
CA ASP A 376 16.79 22.81 6.88
C ASP A 376 16.42 23.83 5.80
N GLY A 377 16.08 23.35 4.59
CA GLY A 377 15.63 24.19 3.48
C GLY A 377 16.73 25.01 2.82
N ARG A 378 18.02 24.73 3.09
CA ARG A 378 19.12 25.43 2.43
C ARG A 378 19.11 25.18 0.92
N SER A 379 19.38 26.22 0.14
CA SER A 379 19.43 26.15 -1.33
C SER A 379 20.77 25.65 -1.88
N ASN A 380 21.80 25.55 -1.05
CA ASN A 380 23.11 25.03 -1.44
C ASN A 380 23.50 23.85 -0.54
N VAL A 381 23.91 22.74 -1.15
CA VAL A 381 24.36 21.53 -0.45
C VAL A 381 25.78 21.22 -0.89
N SER A 382 26.69 21.16 0.08
CA SER A 382 28.10 20.88 -0.15
C SER A 382 28.36 19.38 -0.09
N VAL A 383 28.92 18.83 -1.16
CA VAL A 383 29.35 17.44 -1.27
C VAL A 383 30.87 17.39 -0.96
N PRO A 384 31.30 16.65 0.08
CA PRO A 384 32.65 16.77 0.64
C PRO A 384 33.70 15.98 -0.17
N LEU A 385 33.98 16.47 -1.38
CA LEU A 385 34.95 15.90 -2.33
C LEU A 385 36.35 16.50 -2.13
N TYR A 386 37.36 15.64 -2.25
CA TYR A 386 38.78 15.99 -2.19
C TYR A 386 39.55 15.33 -3.33
N ALA A 387 40.70 15.92 -3.68
CA ALA A 387 41.64 15.35 -4.64
C ALA A 387 43.08 15.55 -4.18
N ARG A 388 43.99 14.67 -4.61
CA ARG A 388 45.44 14.81 -4.43
C ARG A 388 46.19 14.10 -5.56
N TYR A 389 47.48 14.41 -5.73
CA TYR A 389 48.34 13.60 -6.60
C TYR A 389 48.88 12.38 -5.84
N ILE A 390 49.11 11.29 -6.57
CA ILE A 390 49.72 10.05 -6.08
C ILE A 390 50.75 9.56 -7.09
N GLN A 391 51.92 9.12 -6.62
CA GLN A 391 52.91 8.48 -7.47
C GLN A 391 52.44 7.07 -7.84
N THR A 392 52.33 6.79 -9.14
CA THR A 392 51.82 5.52 -9.68
C THR A 392 52.91 4.67 -10.34
N ASP A 393 54.08 5.25 -10.62
CA ASP A 393 55.21 4.55 -11.22
C ASP A 393 56.53 4.91 -10.52
N GLY A 394 57.55 4.09 -10.69
CA GLY A 394 58.84 4.24 -10.01
C GLY A 394 59.62 5.50 -10.44
N ILE A 395 59.31 6.08 -11.60
CA ILE A 395 59.96 7.28 -12.12
C ILE A 395 58.89 8.32 -12.47
N ILE A 396 59.05 9.53 -11.95
CA ILE A 396 58.22 10.69 -12.31
C ILE A 396 58.98 11.54 -13.32
N THR A 397 58.33 11.91 -14.44
CA THR A 397 58.85 12.94 -15.35
C THR A 397 58.09 14.25 -15.15
N PRO A 398 58.78 15.41 -14.99
CA PRO A 398 58.11 16.70 -14.84
C PRO A 398 57.22 17.06 -16.02
N GLY A 399 56.08 17.69 -15.75
CA GLY A 399 55.14 18.14 -16.77
C GLY A 399 53.78 18.55 -16.20
N ARG A 400 52.82 18.85 -17.07
CA ARG A 400 51.44 19.18 -16.73
C ARG A 400 50.68 17.92 -16.29
N ALA A 401 49.92 18.01 -15.21
CA ALA A 401 49.25 16.87 -14.57
C ALA A 401 47.73 17.12 -14.46
N ASP A 402 47.06 17.38 -15.58
CA ASP A 402 45.63 17.67 -15.57
C ASP A 402 44.80 16.39 -15.53
N GLY A 403 43.53 16.52 -15.13
CA GLY A 403 42.56 15.44 -15.20
C GLY A 403 41.14 15.99 -15.31
N LYS A 404 40.22 15.13 -15.75
CA LYS A 404 38.79 15.44 -15.82
C LYS A 404 37.98 14.27 -15.30
N VAL A 405 36.96 14.58 -14.50
CA VAL A 405 36.00 13.62 -13.94
C VAL A 405 34.61 14.13 -14.27
N THR A 406 33.78 13.27 -14.87
CA THR A 406 32.36 13.50 -15.00
C THR A 406 31.66 12.90 -13.78
N PHE A 407 30.89 13.70 -13.05
CA PHE A 407 30.10 13.21 -11.93
C PHE A 407 28.62 13.12 -12.28
N THR A 408 27.90 12.23 -11.61
CA THR A 408 26.44 12.06 -11.73
C THR A 408 25.84 12.03 -10.34
N ILE A 409 24.78 12.82 -10.12
CA ILE A 409 24.04 12.85 -8.87
C ILE A 409 22.69 12.17 -9.07
N SER A 410 22.44 11.10 -8.31
CA SER A 410 21.15 10.44 -8.24
C SER A 410 20.46 10.79 -6.93
N TYR A 411 19.14 11.03 -6.95
CA TYR A 411 18.32 11.46 -5.81
C TYR A 411 17.41 10.34 -5.34
N TYR A 412 17.57 9.92 -4.08
CA TYR A 412 16.83 8.84 -3.43
C TYR A 412 15.95 9.36 -2.29
#